data_AF-A0A2D7XLQ9-F1
#
_entry.id   AF-A0A2D7XLQ9-F1
#
_cell.length_a   1.000
_cell.length_b   1.000
_cell.length_c   1.000
_cell.angle_alpha   90.00
_cell.angle_beta   90.00
_cell.angle_gamma   90.00
#
_symmetry.space_group_name_H-M   'P 1'
#
loop_
_entity.id
_entity.type
_entity.pdbx_description
1 polymer ?
#
loop_
_entity_poly.entity_id
_entity_poly.type
_entity_poly.pdbx_seq_one_letter_code
_entity_poly.pdbx_strand_id
1 'polypeptide(L)'
;RVAGVLSAQHKNWGTIKRSLKRGGGSVTIPTPVGSDQEEIETASIEEEVESFVTEHPEGWTFEDESELMESIDSGGIDTSLSEVAASIEETLVAHRKEIEQPVPPMLQELSSEEPTLEEEAALLEISSRKAEVEAAARDYLLVGSTTDMEDMNTFISSLSSHGFAVELARVQDAIRTIIMETAYRSEQEQNALSSKPGSWSEREAIRMFEQMRPQLRERIPEIVAGRRGNLVQARMEFEEEARTLGLDLRSPAVSGRLHALFDLHLEISEAEELQDPSAARRNRMLRILYHGSVHLPDDVRRTIERLERNLPSFESLVETVLESSEGDFSEAQQSLIIRFLESKGYLVNTSELRPRVLACAGIVGTELGYLTPNQIPRLAPGILVSDEHVDAIVAELKSLAATFKPKQVEEEEPETQLAESVADASDRIGGVRGQIDRVDALLSRLRLQDGQ
;
A
#
# COMPACT_ATOMS: atom_id res chain seq x y z
N ARG A 1 -6.64 -35.16 -26.54
CA ARG A 1 -5.51 -35.40 -25.60
C ARG A 1 -5.37 -34.10 -24.82
N VAL A 2 -6.07 -33.88 -23.70
CA VAL A 2 -5.84 -34.46 -22.38
C VAL A 2 -7.20 -34.53 -21.64
N ALA A 3 -7.67 -35.74 -21.38
CA ALA A 3 -8.75 -36.04 -20.43
C ALA A 3 -8.53 -37.51 -20.04
N GLY A 4 -7.61 -37.73 -19.10
CA GLY A 4 -7.21 -39.09 -18.77
C GLY A 4 -5.98 -39.13 -17.87
N VAL A 5 -6.05 -38.54 -16.68
CA VAL A 5 -5.17 -38.89 -15.55
C VAL A 5 -5.88 -38.61 -14.21
N LEU A 6 -7.07 -39.19 -13.96
CA LEU A 6 -7.70 -39.16 -12.62
C LEU A 6 -8.43 -40.46 -12.25
N SER A 7 -7.99 -41.63 -12.73
CA SER A 7 -8.66 -42.90 -12.39
C SER A 7 -7.73 -44.05 -11.98
N ALA A 8 -6.53 -43.75 -11.48
CA ALA A 8 -5.56 -44.78 -11.12
C ALA A 8 -4.95 -44.55 -9.75
N GLN A 9 -5.75 -44.56 -8.67
CA GLN A 9 -5.20 -44.68 -7.31
C GLN A 9 -6.12 -45.26 -6.22
N HIS A 10 -7.21 -45.97 -6.57
CA HIS A 10 -8.02 -46.72 -5.60
C HIS A 10 -8.19 -48.19 -5.99
N LYS A 11 -7.08 -48.93 -6.08
CA LYS A 11 -7.12 -50.38 -6.36
C LYS A 11 -6.13 -51.22 -5.54
N ASN A 12 -5.90 -50.85 -4.28
CA ASN A 12 -5.10 -51.61 -3.33
C ASN A 12 -5.83 -51.85 -2.00
N TRP A 13 -7.00 -52.48 -2.05
CA TRP A 13 -7.47 -53.26 -0.90
C TRP A 13 -8.04 -54.60 -1.37
N GLY A 14 -7.48 -55.68 -0.81
CA GLY A 14 -7.75 -57.05 -1.21
C GLY A 14 -9.23 -57.44 -1.11
N THR A 15 -9.70 -58.13 -2.13
CA THR A 15 -11.00 -58.78 -2.25
C THR A 15 -11.26 -59.74 -1.08
N ILE A 16 -12.11 -59.37 -0.11
CA ILE A 16 -12.60 -60.30 0.91
C ILE A 16 -13.69 -61.17 0.28
N LYS A 17 -13.37 -62.45 0.03
CA LYS A 17 -14.33 -63.44 -0.49
C LYS A 17 -15.36 -63.77 0.59
N ARG A 18 -16.61 -63.38 0.35
CA ARG A 18 -17.80 -63.92 1.01
C ARG A 18 -17.87 -65.44 0.80
N SER A 19 -17.64 -66.22 1.86
CA SER A 19 -18.18 -67.58 1.96
C SER A 19 -19.03 -67.69 3.22
N LEU A 20 -20.34 -67.50 3.03
CA LEU A 20 -21.35 -67.66 4.07
C LEU A 20 -21.76 -69.14 4.08
N LYS A 21 -21.13 -69.94 4.95
CA LYS A 21 -21.57 -71.31 5.25
C LYS A 21 -22.15 -71.33 6.65
N ARG A 22 -23.47 -71.49 6.73
CA ARG A 22 -24.23 -71.65 7.98
C ARG A 22 -23.82 -72.98 8.62
N GLY A 23 -23.27 -72.91 9.82
CA GLY A 23 -23.06 -74.05 10.71
C GLY A 23 -23.35 -73.57 12.12
N GLY A 24 -24.43 -74.09 12.72
CA GLY A 24 -24.81 -73.79 14.09
C GLY A 24 -23.84 -74.43 15.08
N GLY A 25 -23.33 -73.63 16.00
CA GLY A 25 -22.61 -74.06 17.18
C GLY A 25 -22.72 -72.94 18.22
N SER A 26 -23.35 -73.22 19.36
CA SER A 26 -23.46 -72.28 20.47
C SER A 26 -22.06 -72.04 21.06
N VAL A 27 -21.54 -70.83 20.88
CA VAL A 27 -20.33 -70.39 21.59
C VAL A 27 -20.77 -69.87 22.95
N THR A 28 -20.45 -70.61 24.01
CA THR A 28 -20.54 -70.16 25.40
C THR A 28 -19.40 -69.18 25.67
N ILE A 29 -19.74 -67.91 25.89
CA ILE A 29 -18.81 -66.87 26.35
C ILE A 29 -18.60 -67.09 27.86
N PRO A 30 -17.36 -67.28 28.36
CA PRO A 30 -17.11 -67.24 29.79
C PRO A 30 -17.18 -65.79 30.28
N THR A 31 -18.05 -65.53 31.26
CA THR A 31 -18.01 -64.33 32.10
C THR A 31 -16.78 -64.34 32.99
N PRO A 32 -16.01 -63.25 33.11
CA PRO A 32 -14.87 -63.19 34.00
C PRO A 32 -15.31 -63.28 35.47
N VAL A 33 -14.47 -63.95 36.24
CA VAL A 33 -14.59 -64.19 37.67
C VAL A 33 -13.68 -63.18 38.37
N GLY A 34 -14.22 -62.42 39.33
CA GLY A 34 -13.48 -61.86 40.46
C GLY A 34 -12.98 -60.43 40.32
N SER A 35 -13.82 -59.46 40.69
CA SER A 35 -13.55 -58.03 40.85
C SER A 35 -12.81 -57.67 42.14
N ASP A 36 -11.94 -58.56 42.64
CA ASP A 36 -11.19 -58.31 43.89
C ASP A 36 -9.68 -58.13 43.64
N GLN A 37 -9.16 -58.49 42.46
CA GLN A 37 -7.75 -58.24 42.10
C GLN A 37 -7.57 -56.89 41.38
N GLU A 38 -8.50 -56.51 40.52
CA GLU A 38 -8.46 -55.24 39.79
C GLU A 38 -8.49 -54.02 40.73
N GLU A 39 -9.31 -54.05 41.80
CA GLU A 39 -9.38 -52.96 42.79
C GLU A 39 -8.08 -52.79 43.61
N ILE A 40 -7.28 -53.86 43.77
CA ILE A 40 -6.01 -53.80 44.51
C ILE A 40 -4.89 -53.25 43.61
N GLU A 41 -4.94 -53.57 42.31
CA GLU A 41 -3.97 -53.09 41.31
C GLU A 41 -4.16 -51.60 41.02
N THR A 42 -5.39 -51.10 40.89
CA THR A 42 -5.66 -49.65 40.66
C THR A 42 -5.25 -48.78 41.84
N ALA A 43 -5.48 -49.24 43.08
CA ALA A 43 -5.08 -48.50 44.28
C ALA A 43 -3.55 -48.40 44.43
N SER A 44 -2.79 -49.44 44.02
CA SER A 44 -1.32 -49.41 44.04
C SER A 44 -0.75 -48.44 43.01
N ILE A 45 -1.40 -48.30 41.85
CA ILE A 45 -1.00 -47.38 40.78
C ILE A 45 -1.24 -45.92 41.20
N GLU A 46 -2.39 -45.65 41.84
CA GLU A 46 -2.72 -44.31 42.36
C GLU A 46 -1.71 -43.83 43.40
N GLU A 47 -1.26 -44.69 44.31
CA GLU A 47 -0.25 -44.36 45.33
C GLU A 47 1.13 -44.04 44.73
N GLU A 48 1.57 -44.79 43.70
CA GLU A 48 2.85 -44.53 43.02
C GLU A 48 2.80 -43.24 42.21
N VAL A 49 1.70 -42.97 41.49
CA VAL A 49 1.51 -41.73 40.72
C VAL A 49 1.41 -40.52 41.66
N GLU A 50 0.72 -40.65 42.80
CA GLU A 50 0.63 -39.56 43.80
C GLU A 50 2.00 -39.26 44.42
N SER A 51 2.81 -40.28 44.70
CA SER A 51 4.19 -40.10 45.17
C SER A 51 5.04 -39.33 44.16
N PHE A 52 4.95 -39.67 42.87
CA PHE A 52 5.64 -38.99 41.79
C PHE A 52 5.21 -37.51 41.66
N VAL A 53 3.90 -37.24 41.71
CA VAL A 53 3.38 -35.86 41.70
C VAL A 53 3.91 -35.04 42.89
N THR A 54 4.06 -35.65 44.07
CA THR A 54 4.62 -34.96 45.24
C THR A 54 6.12 -34.68 45.13
N GLU A 55 6.88 -35.53 44.43
CA GLU A 55 8.30 -35.34 44.18
C GLU A 55 8.59 -34.28 43.11
N HIS A 56 7.63 -34.02 42.21
CA HIS A 56 7.73 -33.06 41.10
C HIS A 56 6.77 -31.85 41.23
N PRO A 57 6.98 -30.94 42.22
CA PRO A 57 6.08 -29.81 42.48
C PRO A 57 6.14 -28.69 41.42
N GLU A 58 7.20 -28.64 40.60
CA GLU A 58 7.37 -27.66 39.50
C GLU A 58 6.84 -28.19 38.15
N GLY A 59 6.21 -29.36 38.16
CA GLY A 59 5.81 -30.11 36.97
C GLY A 59 6.86 -31.16 36.57
N TRP A 60 6.46 -32.09 35.71
CA TRP A 60 7.29 -33.17 35.19
C TRP A 60 7.41 -33.07 33.67
N THR A 61 8.51 -33.56 33.13
CA THR A 61 8.76 -33.64 31.69
C THR A 61 8.26 -34.97 31.12
N PHE A 62 8.21 -35.08 29.79
CA PHE A 62 7.85 -36.32 29.10
C PHE A 62 8.86 -37.45 29.37
N GLU A 63 10.12 -37.11 29.64
CA GLU A 63 11.15 -38.08 30.02
C GLU A 63 10.86 -38.65 31.42
N ASP A 64 10.49 -37.79 32.37
CA ASP A 64 10.11 -38.19 33.74
C ASP A 64 8.84 -39.08 33.74
N GLU A 65 7.87 -38.77 32.88
CA GLU A 65 6.66 -39.59 32.70
C GLU A 65 6.98 -40.98 32.12
N SER A 66 7.96 -41.05 31.20
CA SER A 66 8.41 -42.32 30.63
C SER A 66 9.15 -43.17 31.66
N GLU A 67 9.92 -42.54 32.56
CA GLU A 67 10.59 -43.22 33.67
C GLU A 67 9.58 -43.77 34.70
N LEU A 68 8.50 -43.04 34.98
CA LEU A 68 7.40 -43.51 35.82
C LEU A 68 6.70 -44.73 35.20
N MET A 69 6.46 -44.73 33.89
CA MET A 69 5.88 -45.89 33.20
C MET A 69 6.83 -47.10 33.24
N GLU A 70 8.14 -46.90 33.14
CA GLU A 70 9.13 -47.97 33.26
C GLU A 70 9.23 -48.50 34.71
N SER A 71 9.08 -47.63 35.73
CA SER A 71 9.09 -48.06 37.12
C SER A 71 7.86 -48.91 37.47
N ILE A 72 6.67 -48.52 37.01
CA ILE A 72 5.42 -49.27 37.22
C ILE A 72 5.49 -50.63 36.51
N ASP A 73 6.03 -50.66 35.28
CA ASP A 73 6.23 -51.90 34.52
C ASP A 73 7.24 -52.83 35.22
N SER A 74 8.30 -52.27 35.79
CA SER A 74 9.28 -53.03 36.60
C SER A 74 8.70 -53.54 37.93
N GLY A 75 7.66 -52.89 38.45
CA GLY A 75 6.87 -53.28 39.63
C GLY A 75 5.95 -54.49 39.37
N GLY A 76 5.84 -54.94 38.11
CA GLY A 76 5.05 -56.09 37.69
C GLY A 76 3.66 -55.76 37.18
N ILE A 77 3.36 -54.48 36.96
CA ILE A 77 2.09 -54.00 36.40
C ILE A 77 2.32 -53.62 34.94
N ASP A 78 1.76 -54.39 34.00
CA ASP A 78 1.94 -54.15 32.57
C ASP A 78 1.29 -52.84 32.12
N THR A 79 2.11 -51.80 31.94
CA THR A 79 1.67 -50.45 31.54
C THR A 79 1.18 -50.39 30.09
N SER A 80 1.36 -51.46 29.30
CA SER A 80 0.82 -51.55 27.94
C SER A 80 -0.67 -51.94 27.91
N LEU A 81 -1.25 -52.34 29.04
CA LEU A 81 -2.69 -52.60 29.17
C LEU A 81 -3.48 -51.30 29.14
N SER A 82 -4.50 -51.24 28.28
CA SER A 82 -5.29 -50.03 28.03
C SER A 82 -6.00 -49.48 29.26
N GLU A 83 -6.35 -50.33 30.23
CA GLU A 83 -7.06 -49.92 31.45
C GLU A 83 -6.08 -49.30 32.47
N VAL A 84 -4.88 -49.86 32.59
CA VAL A 84 -3.79 -49.33 33.42
C VAL A 84 -3.28 -48.00 32.86
N ALA A 85 -3.03 -47.94 31.54
CA ALA A 85 -2.59 -46.71 30.89
C ALA A 85 -3.61 -45.58 31.03
N ALA A 86 -4.91 -45.88 30.90
CA ALA A 86 -5.98 -44.90 31.10
C ALA A 86 -6.04 -44.41 32.56
N SER A 87 -5.84 -45.31 33.54
CA SER A 87 -5.81 -44.94 34.97
C SER A 87 -4.63 -44.03 35.31
N ILE A 88 -3.44 -44.30 34.74
CA ILE A 88 -2.24 -43.46 34.91
C ILE A 88 -2.46 -42.10 34.25
N GLU A 89 -2.99 -42.06 33.03
CA GLU A 89 -3.26 -40.80 32.32
C GLU A 89 -4.33 -39.97 33.04
N GLU A 90 -5.42 -40.57 33.51
CA GLU A 90 -6.49 -39.89 34.23
C GLU A 90 -5.98 -39.24 35.53
N THR A 91 -5.15 -39.95 36.28
CA THR A 91 -4.57 -39.47 37.56
C THR A 91 -3.51 -38.39 37.34
N LEU A 92 -2.65 -38.53 36.32
CA LEU A 92 -1.67 -37.51 35.93
C LEU A 92 -2.36 -36.23 35.43
N VAL A 93 -3.40 -36.35 34.60
CA VAL A 93 -4.18 -35.21 34.09
C VAL A 93 -4.90 -34.49 35.22
N ALA A 94 -5.47 -35.21 36.19
CA ALA A 94 -6.12 -34.62 37.35
C ALA A 94 -5.17 -33.77 38.22
N HIS A 95 -3.88 -34.15 38.28
CA HIS A 95 -2.86 -33.45 39.06
C HIS A 95 -2.02 -32.46 38.26
N ARG A 96 -2.14 -32.47 36.93
CA ARG A 96 -1.42 -31.55 36.05
C ARG A 96 -1.97 -30.15 36.24
N LYS A 97 -1.25 -29.36 37.04
CA LYS A 97 -1.50 -27.92 37.14
C LYS A 97 -1.28 -27.32 35.75
N GLU A 98 -2.29 -26.67 35.19
CA GLU A 98 -2.18 -25.95 33.92
C GLU A 98 -1.05 -24.91 34.05
N ILE A 99 0.13 -25.25 33.54
CA ILE A 99 1.19 -24.27 33.34
C ILE A 99 0.71 -23.44 32.15
N GLU A 100 0.20 -22.23 32.44
CA GLU A 100 -0.03 -21.19 31.45
C GLU A 100 1.27 -21.01 30.66
N GLN A 101 1.34 -21.62 29.48
CA GLN A 101 2.38 -21.27 28.52
C GLN A 101 2.12 -19.80 28.12
N PRO A 102 3.11 -18.90 28.18
CA PRO A 102 2.92 -17.55 27.71
C PRO A 102 2.73 -17.61 26.19
N VAL A 103 1.46 -17.56 25.78
CA VAL A 103 1.08 -17.45 24.38
C VAL A 103 1.68 -16.15 23.85
N PRO A 104 2.35 -16.14 22.67
CA PRO A 104 2.83 -14.91 22.07
C PRO A 104 1.69 -13.87 21.96
N PRO A 105 1.97 -12.56 22.08
CA PRO A 105 0.96 -11.50 22.23
C PRO A 105 0.20 -11.18 20.93
N MET A 106 0.02 -12.17 20.05
CA MET A 106 -0.64 -12.04 18.75
C MET A 106 -2.00 -12.73 18.66
N LEU A 107 -2.53 -13.24 19.77
CA LEU A 107 -3.92 -13.69 19.87
C LEU A 107 -4.63 -12.75 20.85
N GLN A 108 -5.23 -11.71 20.30
CA GLN A 108 -6.21 -10.92 21.02
C GLN A 108 -7.30 -11.88 21.49
N GLU A 109 -7.51 -11.95 22.80
CA GLU A 109 -8.54 -12.79 23.43
C GLU A 109 -9.88 -12.47 22.76
N LEU A 110 -10.35 -13.37 21.89
CA LEU A 110 -11.71 -13.31 21.40
C LEU A 110 -12.59 -13.51 22.63
N SER A 111 -13.41 -12.51 22.97
CA SER A 111 -14.36 -12.63 24.08
C SER A 111 -15.10 -13.97 23.96
N SER A 112 -15.22 -14.69 25.06
CA SER A 112 -15.87 -16.00 25.14
C SER A 112 -17.41 -15.92 25.12
N GLU A 113 -17.96 -14.72 24.94
CA GLU A 113 -19.40 -14.48 24.81
C GLU A 113 -19.88 -14.87 23.41
N GLU A 114 -20.91 -15.72 23.36
CA GLU A 114 -21.61 -16.11 22.13
C GLU A 114 -22.08 -14.83 21.40
N PRO A 115 -21.80 -14.71 20.09
CA PRO A 115 -22.13 -13.50 19.34
C PRO A 115 -23.65 -13.33 19.28
N THR A 116 -24.10 -12.09 19.46
CA THR A 116 -25.51 -11.77 19.26
C THR A 116 -25.86 -11.85 17.77
N LEU A 117 -27.12 -12.13 17.44
CA LEU A 117 -27.58 -12.23 16.04
C LEU A 117 -27.35 -10.92 15.25
N GLU A 118 -27.38 -9.77 15.93
CA GLU A 118 -27.07 -8.47 15.33
C GLU A 118 -25.58 -8.33 14.99
N GLU A 119 -24.69 -8.82 15.86
CA GLU A 119 -23.25 -8.86 15.60
C GLU A 119 -22.90 -9.82 14.46
N GLU A 120 -23.51 -11.00 14.42
CA GLU A 120 -23.30 -11.94 13.32
C GLU A 120 -23.76 -11.36 11.97
N ALA A 121 -24.90 -10.67 11.94
CA ALA A 121 -25.38 -10.00 10.74
C ALA A 121 -24.43 -8.88 10.29
N ALA A 122 -23.92 -8.09 11.23
CA ALA A 122 -22.95 -7.03 10.93
C ALA A 122 -21.59 -7.59 10.46
N LEU A 123 -21.12 -8.70 11.04
CA LEU A 123 -19.92 -9.40 10.59
C LEU A 123 -20.10 -9.99 9.18
N LEU A 124 -21.30 -10.51 8.87
CA LEU A 124 -21.63 -10.98 7.53
C LEU A 124 -21.63 -9.81 6.54
N GLU A 125 -22.20 -8.65 6.90
CA GLU A 125 -22.13 -7.45 6.07
C GLU A 125 -20.69 -7.04 5.76
N ILE A 126 -19.83 -6.97 6.78
CA ILE A 126 -18.40 -6.67 6.62
C ILE A 126 -17.72 -7.69 5.71
N SER A 127 -18.03 -8.97 5.87
CA SER A 127 -17.49 -10.03 5.00
C SER A 127 -17.94 -9.88 3.55
N SER A 128 -19.19 -9.43 3.33
CA SER A 128 -19.75 -9.21 1.99
C SER A 128 -19.16 -7.98 1.30
N ARG A 129 -18.84 -6.94 2.08
CA ARG A 129 -18.25 -5.68 1.62
C ARG A 129 -16.76 -5.59 1.96
N LYS A 130 -16.08 -6.73 2.12
CA LYS A 130 -14.67 -6.78 2.53
C LYS A 130 -13.77 -5.95 1.61
N ALA A 131 -14.03 -5.97 0.30
CA ALA A 131 -13.26 -5.22 -0.69
C ALA A 131 -13.33 -3.69 -0.47
N GLU A 132 -14.46 -3.16 0.00
CA GLU A 132 -14.59 -1.73 0.33
C GLU A 132 -13.74 -1.37 1.55
N VAL A 133 -13.77 -2.23 2.57
CA VAL A 133 -12.98 -2.04 3.80
C VAL A 133 -11.49 -2.19 3.51
N GLU A 134 -11.08 -3.17 2.70
CA GLU A 134 -9.69 -3.33 2.25
C GLU A 134 -9.24 -2.11 1.45
N ALA A 135 -10.02 -1.62 0.49
CA ALA A 135 -9.68 -0.43 -0.29
C ALA A 135 -9.58 0.85 0.58
N ALA A 136 -10.49 1.04 1.54
CA ALA A 136 -10.44 2.14 2.50
C ALA A 136 -9.26 2.00 3.48
N ALA A 137 -8.94 0.78 3.92
CA ALA A 137 -7.79 0.51 4.78
C ALA A 137 -6.47 0.83 4.06
N ARG A 138 -6.38 0.58 2.75
CA ARG A 138 -5.19 0.95 1.96
C ARG A 138 -5.00 2.45 1.87
N ASP A 139 -6.09 3.20 1.66
CA ASP A 139 -6.05 4.66 1.65
C ASP A 139 -5.61 5.22 3.01
N TYR A 140 -6.14 4.65 4.10
CA TYR A 140 -5.68 4.95 5.45
C TYR A 140 -4.18 4.69 5.63
N LEU A 141 -3.68 3.53 5.20
CA LEU A 141 -2.26 3.14 5.35
C LEU A 141 -1.28 3.96 4.50
N LEU A 142 -1.75 4.79 3.56
CA LEU A 142 -0.89 5.77 2.87
C LEU A 142 -0.45 6.91 3.79
N VAL A 143 -1.27 7.26 4.78
CA VAL A 143 -1.05 8.41 5.67
C VAL A 143 -0.85 7.97 7.13
N GLY A 144 -1.68 7.03 7.59
CA GLY A 144 -1.71 6.49 8.94
C GLY A 144 -0.81 5.26 9.13
N SER A 145 -0.67 4.85 10.40
CA SER A 145 0.15 3.69 10.78
C SER A 145 -0.63 2.72 11.66
N THR A 146 -0.34 1.43 11.57
CA THR A 146 -0.98 0.42 12.43
C THR A 146 -0.54 0.50 13.90
N THR A 147 0.48 1.30 14.22
CA THR A 147 0.99 1.48 15.58
C THR A 147 0.24 2.52 16.40
N ASP A 148 -0.45 3.45 15.73
CA ASP A 148 -1.24 4.49 16.41
C ASP A 148 -2.69 4.04 16.58
N MET A 149 -3.04 3.65 17.81
CA MET A 149 -4.37 3.17 18.13
C MET A 149 -5.42 4.29 18.13
N GLU A 150 -5.03 5.54 18.40
CA GLU A 150 -5.97 6.67 18.39
C GLU A 150 -6.39 6.98 16.96
N ASP A 151 -5.41 7.12 16.07
CA ASP A 151 -5.64 7.37 14.64
C ASP A 151 -6.44 6.23 14.00
N MET A 152 -6.10 4.97 14.30
CA MET A 152 -6.86 3.80 13.84
C MET A 152 -8.33 3.83 14.31
N ASN A 153 -8.60 4.29 15.53
CA ASN A 153 -9.98 4.45 16.02
C ASN A 153 -10.73 5.56 15.29
N THR A 154 -10.05 6.66 14.94
CA THR A 154 -10.67 7.72 14.14
C THR A 154 -11.03 7.22 12.74
N PHE A 155 -10.15 6.45 12.10
CA PHE A 155 -10.43 5.81 10.82
C PHE A 155 -11.62 4.84 10.92
N ILE A 156 -11.62 3.95 11.91
CA ILE A 156 -12.72 3.02 12.14
C ILE A 156 -14.04 3.79 12.32
N SER A 157 -14.04 4.88 13.09
CA SER A 157 -15.23 5.72 13.27
C SER A 157 -15.71 6.36 11.95
N SER A 158 -14.80 6.68 11.03
CA SER A 158 -15.15 7.25 9.72
C SER A 158 -15.90 6.26 8.81
N LEU A 159 -15.72 4.95 9.02
CA LEU A 159 -16.43 3.90 8.28
C LEU A 159 -17.93 3.87 8.60
N SER A 160 -18.37 4.51 9.70
CA SER A 160 -19.80 4.71 9.97
C SER A 160 -20.51 5.48 8.83
N SER A 161 -19.81 6.45 8.21
CA SER A 161 -20.35 7.20 7.06
C SER A 161 -20.57 6.34 5.81
N HIS A 162 -19.89 5.19 5.75
CA HIS A 162 -20.02 4.19 4.69
C HIS A 162 -21.09 3.13 5.00
N GLY A 163 -21.80 3.27 6.13
CA GLY A 163 -22.91 2.41 6.53
C GLY A 163 -22.51 1.19 7.36
N PHE A 164 -21.28 1.11 7.86
CA PHE A 164 -20.86 0.02 8.74
C PHE A 164 -21.30 0.25 10.20
N ALA A 165 -21.73 -0.80 10.88
CA ALA A 165 -22.14 -0.79 12.28
C ALA A 165 -20.93 -0.75 13.24
N VAL A 166 -20.20 0.36 13.21
CA VAL A 166 -18.95 0.57 13.97
C VAL A 166 -19.18 0.66 15.50
N GLU A 167 -20.42 0.79 15.95
CA GLU A 167 -20.77 0.84 17.38
C GLU A 167 -20.50 -0.48 18.13
N LEU A 168 -20.45 -1.60 17.39
CA LEU A 168 -20.20 -2.94 17.94
C LEU A 168 -18.70 -3.20 18.09
N ALA A 169 -18.25 -3.62 19.28
CA ALA A 169 -16.83 -3.88 19.55
C ALA A 169 -16.26 -4.99 18.63
N ARG A 170 -17.02 -6.05 18.38
CA ARG A 170 -16.63 -7.15 17.48
C ARG A 170 -16.41 -6.70 16.04
N VAL A 171 -17.22 -5.75 15.57
CA VAL A 171 -17.07 -5.14 14.25
C VAL A 171 -15.77 -4.35 14.17
N GLN A 172 -15.48 -3.56 15.21
CA GLN A 172 -14.20 -2.84 15.30
C GLN A 172 -13.01 -3.81 15.28
N ASP A 173 -13.06 -4.90 16.05
CA ASP A 173 -12.00 -5.91 16.08
C ASP A 173 -11.84 -6.64 14.73
N ALA A 174 -12.94 -6.94 14.05
CA ALA A 174 -12.92 -7.50 12.70
C ALA A 174 -12.27 -6.53 11.69
N ILE A 175 -12.63 -5.24 11.75
CA ILE A 175 -12.03 -4.19 10.91
C ILE A 175 -10.53 -4.04 11.23
N ARG A 176 -10.14 -4.04 12.52
CA ARG A 176 -8.72 -4.01 12.91
C ARG A 176 -7.94 -5.19 12.33
N THR A 177 -8.53 -6.39 12.38
CA THR A 177 -7.93 -7.59 11.80
C THR A 177 -7.73 -7.43 10.29
N ILE A 178 -8.72 -6.88 9.59
CA ILE A 178 -8.64 -6.60 8.15
C ILE A 178 -7.56 -5.55 7.87
N ILE A 179 -7.47 -4.47 8.66
CA ILE A 179 -6.42 -3.44 8.50
C ILE A 179 -5.03 -4.08 8.69
N MET A 180 -4.85 -4.92 9.71
CA MET A 180 -3.58 -5.59 9.98
C MET A 180 -3.20 -6.57 8.85
N GLU A 181 -4.17 -7.35 8.35
CA GLU A 181 -3.98 -8.22 7.19
C GLU A 181 -3.59 -7.41 5.94
N THR A 182 -4.25 -6.27 5.73
CA THR A 182 -3.99 -5.37 4.60
C THR A 182 -2.62 -4.72 4.70
N ALA A 183 -2.20 -4.30 5.90
CA ALA A 183 -0.88 -3.74 6.16
C ALA A 183 0.22 -4.77 5.88
N TYR A 184 0.03 -6.02 6.34
CA TYR A 184 0.96 -7.10 6.05
C TYR A 184 1.06 -7.41 4.55
N ARG A 185 -0.07 -7.45 3.84
CA ARG A 185 -0.08 -7.59 2.37
C ARG A 185 0.63 -6.42 1.68
N SER A 186 0.38 -5.19 2.12
CA SER A 186 1.04 -3.99 1.57
C SER A 186 2.57 -4.03 1.75
N GLU A 187 3.05 -4.51 2.89
CA GLU A 187 4.49 -4.71 3.13
C GLU A 187 5.07 -5.78 2.18
N GLN A 188 4.37 -6.90 2.01
CA GLN A 188 4.78 -7.94 1.06
C GLN A 188 4.82 -7.43 -0.38
N GLU A 189 3.84 -6.62 -0.79
CA GLU A 189 3.79 -5.98 -2.09
C GLU A 189 4.98 -5.03 -2.31
N GLN A 190 5.31 -4.20 -1.31
CA GLN A 190 6.47 -3.31 -1.36
C GLN A 190 7.79 -4.09 -1.44
N ASN A 191 7.91 -5.18 -0.70
CA ASN A 191 9.04 -6.10 -0.79
C ASN A 191 9.12 -6.80 -2.16
N ALA A 192 7.98 -7.14 -2.78
CA ALA A 192 7.92 -7.75 -4.10
C ALA A 192 8.28 -6.77 -5.24
N LEU A 193 8.09 -5.46 -5.03
CA LEU A 193 8.52 -4.43 -5.98
C LEU A 193 10.06 -4.31 -6.03
N SER A 194 10.73 -4.42 -4.89
CA SER A 194 12.19 -4.28 -4.79
C SER A 194 12.96 -5.58 -5.01
N SER A 195 12.34 -6.73 -4.70
CA SER A 195 12.95 -8.04 -4.86
C SER A 195 12.89 -8.58 -6.29
N LYS A 196 13.82 -9.49 -6.61
CA LYS A 196 13.80 -10.19 -7.90
C LYS A 196 12.70 -11.26 -7.88
N PRO A 197 12.05 -11.54 -9.04
CA PRO A 197 11.02 -12.57 -9.10
C PRO A 197 11.54 -13.93 -8.63
N GLY A 198 10.89 -14.48 -7.61
CA GLY A 198 11.29 -15.71 -6.93
C GLY A 198 10.86 -16.97 -7.67
N SER A 199 9.83 -16.89 -8.52
CA SER A 199 9.31 -18.04 -9.28
C SER A 199 9.11 -17.72 -10.77
N TRP A 200 9.04 -18.76 -11.62
CA TRP A 200 8.73 -18.58 -13.04
C TRP A 200 7.30 -18.10 -13.26
N SER A 201 6.33 -18.58 -12.47
CA SER A 201 4.94 -18.12 -12.51
C SER A 201 4.83 -16.64 -12.17
N GLU A 202 5.57 -16.17 -11.18
CA GLU A 202 5.64 -14.75 -10.84
C GLU A 202 6.26 -13.93 -11.99
N ARG A 203 7.32 -14.42 -12.63
CA ARG A 203 7.89 -13.76 -13.82
C ARG A 203 6.89 -13.66 -14.97
N GLU A 204 6.12 -14.71 -15.20
CA GLU A 204 5.11 -14.74 -16.25
C GLU A 204 3.94 -13.79 -15.92
N ALA A 205 3.48 -13.76 -14.68
CA ALA A 205 2.47 -12.83 -14.20
C ALA A 205 2.92 -11.36 -14.35
N ILE A 206 4.18 -11.06 -14.05
CA ILE A 206 4.76 -9.71 -14.24
C ILE A 206 4.81 -9.36 -15.73
N ARG A 207 5.18 -10.30 -16.61
CA ARG A 207 5.17 -10.04 -18.06
C ARG A 207 3.77 -9.76 -18.58
N MET A 208 2.78 -10.52 -18.11
CA MET A 208 1.38 -10.25 -18.44
C MET A 208 0.94 -8.87 -17.94
N PHE A 209 1.32 -8.50 -16.72
CA PHE A 209 1.07 -7.15 -16.19
C PHE A 209 1.68 -6.06 -17.10
N GLU A 210 2.96 -6.15 -17.44
CA GLU A 210 3.60 -5.13 -18.31
C GLU A 210 2.98 -5.08 -19.72
N GLN A 211 2.47 -6.21 -20.22
CA GLN A 211 1.74 -6.24 -21.49
C GLN A 211 0.40 -5.50 -21.40
N MET A 212 -0.33 -5.63 -20.30
CA MET A 212 -1.66 -5.02 -20.10
C MET A 212 -1.60 -3.62 -19.49
N ARG A 213 -0.45 -3.23 -18.94
CA ARG A 213 -0.19 -1.94 -18.28
C ARG A 213 -0.62 -0.71 -19.11
N PRO A 214 -0.37 -0.62 -20.43
CA PRO A 214 -0.79 0.54 -21.22
C PRO A 214 -2.31 0.71 -21.25
N GLN A 215 -3.06 -0.40 -21.36
CA GLN A 215 -4.53 -0.38 -21.37
C GLN A 215 -5.07 0.06 -20.01
N LEU A 216 -4.53 -0.50 -18.92
CA LEU A 216 -4.91 -0.07 -17.57
C LEU A 216 -4.66 1.43 -17.34
N ARG A 217 -3.50 1.95 -17.79
CA ARG A 217 -3.16 3.37 -17.66
C ARG A 217 -4.15 4.29 -18.38
N GLU A 218 -4.62 3.90 -19.57
CA GLU A 218 -5.58 4.71 -20.35
C GLU A 218 -6.96 4.79 -19.68
N ARG A 219 -7.33 3.79 -18.87
CA ARG A 219 -8.66 3.68 -18.25
C ARG A 219 -8.80 4.43 -16.92
N ILE A 220 -7.69 4.68 -16.20
CA ILE A 220 -7.72 5.34 -14.89
C ILE A 220 -8.39 6.73 -14.93
N PRO A 221 -8.09 7.64 -15.87
CA PRO A 221 -8.74 8.94 -15.91
C PRO A 221 -10.26 8.83 -16.02
N GLU A 222 -10.76 7.87 -16.79
CA GLU A 222 -12.20 7.65 -16.97
C GLU A 222 -12.85 7.13 -15.68
N ILE A 223 -12.19 6.20 -14.97
CA ILE A 223 -12.67 5.65 -13.70
C ILE A 223 -12.72 6.73 -12.62
N VAL A 224 -11.64 7.51 -12.48
CA VAL A 224 -11.54 8.58 -11.48
C VAL A 224 -12.59 9.67 -11.76
N ALA A 225 -12.75 10.08 -13.02
CA ALA A 225 -13.76 11.07 -13.41
C ALA A 225 -15.20 10.56 -13.21
N GLY A 226 -15.44 9.26 -13.46
CA GLY A 226 -16.76 8.63 -13.29
C GLY A 226 -17.24 8.62 -11.84
N ARG A 227 -16.33 8.60 -10.87
CA ARG A 227 -16.62 8.39 -9.44
C ARG A 227 -16.42 9.63 -8.57
N ARG A 228 -16.71 10.84 -9.07
CA ARG A 228 -16.92 12.10 -8.28
C ARG A 228 -16.19 12.19 -6.91
N GLY A 229 -14.88 11.96 -6.87
CA GLY A 229 -14.06 12.08 -5.65
C GLY A 229 -14.15 10.93 -4.64
N ASN A 230 -14.83 9.81 -4.95
CA ASN A 230 -14.77 8.59 -4.12
C ASN A 230 -13.65 7.67 -4.63
N LEU A 231 -12.46 7.83 -4.05
CA LEU A 231 -11.24 7.09 -4.42
C LEU A 231 -11.34 5.59 -4.12
N VAL A 232 -12.02 5.22 -3.03
CA VAL A 232 -12.21 3.81 -2.62
C VAL A 232 -12.96 3.05 -3.72
N GLN A 233 -14.07 3.61 -4.20
CA GLN A 233 -14.84 2.99 -5.27
C GLN A 233 -14.11 3.01 -6.62
N ALA A 234 -13.36 4.07 -6.92
CA ALA A 234 -12.53 4.13 -8.12
C ALA A 234 -11.45 3.03 -8.10
N ARG A 235 -10.80 2.79 -6.95
CA ARG A 235 -9.80 1.72 -6.78
C ARG A 235 -10.42 0.33 -6.97
N MET A 236 -11.61 0.08 -6.41
CA MET A 236 -12.30 -1.20 -6.60
C MET A 236 -12.65 -1.48 -8.07
N GLU A 237 -13.14 -0.48 -8.80
CA GLU A 237 -13.44 -0.60 -10.23
C GLU A 237 -12.18 -0.86 -11.05
N PHE A 238 -11.06 -0.22 -10.69
CA PHE A 238 -9.77 -0.45 -11.32
C PHE A 238 -9.22 -1.87 -11.06
N GLU A 239 -9.37 -2.39 -9.84
CA GLU A 239 -9.03 -3.79 -9.54
C GLU A 239 -9.92 -4.77 -10.31
N GLU A 240 -11.22 -4.47 -10.44
CA GLU A 240 -12.15 -5.29 -11.21
C GLU A 240 -11.72 -5.35 -12.68
N GLU A 241 -11.40 -4.20 -13.27
CA GLU A 241 -10.89 -4.14 -14.65
C GLU A 241 -9.60 -4.96 -14.80
N ALA A 242 -8.68 -4.89 -13.86
CA ALA A 242 -7.48 -5.72 -13.86
C ALA A 242 -7.78 -7.22 -13.80
N ARG A 243 -8.76 -7.64 -12.98
CA ARG A 243 -9.24 -9.03 -12.94
C ARG A 243 -9.85 -9.45 -14.28
N THR A 244 -10.61 -8.56 -14.95
CA THR A 244 -11.18 -8.88 -16.27
C THR A 244 -10.11 -9.06 -17.36
N LEU A 245 -8.98 -8.38 -17.23
CA LEU A 245 -7.82 -8.55 -18.11
C LEU A 245 -6.99 -9.80 -17.79
N GLY A 246 -7.39 -10.59 -16.79
CA GLY A 246 -6.76 -11.85 -16.43
C GLY A 246 -5.51 -11.71 -15.56
N LEU A 247 -5.33 -10.57 -14.89
CA LEU A 247 -4.23 -10.37 -13.96
C LEU A 247 -4.53 -11.07 -12.62
N ASP A 248 -3.55 -11.80 -12.10
CA ASP A 248 -3.66 -12.47 -10.81
C ASP A 248 -3.23 -11.54 -9.67
N LEU A 249 -4.23 -10.90 -9.03
CA LEU A 249 -4.03 -10.01 -7.87
C LEU A 249 -3.65 -10.77 -6.59
N ARG A 250 -3.64 -12.11 -6.59
CA ARG A 250 -3.14 -12.88 -5.43
C ARG A 250 -1.63 -12.80 -5.30
N SER A 251 -0.93 -12.53 -6.41
CA SER A 251 0.51 -12.32 -6.39
C SER A 251 0.83 -10.92 -5.87
N PRO A 252 1.58 -10.79 -4.75
CA PRO A 252 1.95 -9.47 -4.21
C PRO A 252 2.74 -8.63 -5.23
N ALA A 253 3.52 -9.29 -6.10
CA ALA A 253 4.28 -8.62 -7.15
C ALA A 253 3.41 -7.93 -8.20
N VAL A 254 2.22 -8.47 -8.50
CA VAL A 254 1.28 -7.87 -9.46
C VAL A 254 0.36 -6.88 -8.76
N SER A 255 -0.18 -7.26 -7.58
CA SER A 255 -1.03 -6.41 -6.75
C SER A 255 -0.33 -5.08 -6.41
N GLY A 256 0.91 -5.14 -5.92
CA GLY A 256 1.69 -3.94 -5.58
C GLY A 256 1.95 -3.04 -6.77
N ARG A 257 2.26 -3.60 -7.94
CA ARG A 257 2.46 -2.82 -9.18
C ARG A 257 1.16 -2.17 -9.67
N LEU A 258 0.05 -2.87 -9.51
CA LEU A 258 -1.27 -2.35 -9.88
C LEU A 258 -1.64 -1.14 -9.02
N HIS A 259 -1.53 -1.27 -7.70
CA HIS A 259 -1.83 -0.19 -6.78
C HIS A 259 -0.87 0.99 -6.95
N ALA A 260 0.43 0.72 -7.06
CA ALA A 260 1.43 1.76 -7.32
C ALA A 260 1.13 2.53 -8.63
N LEU A 261 0.59 1.86 -9.64
CA LEU A 261 0.22 2.51 -10.90
C LEU A 261 -1.00 3.43 -10.75
N PHE A 262 -1.99 3.04 -9.94
CA PHE A 262 -3.14 3.89 -9.62
C PHE A 262 -2.72 5.10 -8.76
N ASP A 263 -1.94 4.85 -7.72
CA ASP A 263 -1.48 5.88 -6.77
C ASP A 263 -0.61 6.93 -7.47
N LEU A 264 0.38 6.47 -8.26
CA LEU A 264 1.22 7.35 -9.07
C LEU A 264 0.39 8.19 -10.04
N HIS A 265 -0.68 7.65 -10.61
CA HIS A 265 -1.51 8.41 -11.54
C HIS A 265 -2.32 9.49 -10.83
N LEU A 266 -2.82 9.21 -9.62
CA LEU A 266 -3.47 10.22 -8.79
C LEU A 266 -2.49 11.33 -8.41
N GLU A 267 -1.30 10.98 -7.91
CA GLU A 267 -0.26 11.95 -7.58
C GLU A 267 0.15 12.81 -8.79
N ILE A 268 0.32 12.18 -9.96
CA ILE A 268 0.62 12.90 -11.20
C ILE A 268 -0.53 13.82 -11.59
N SER A 269 -1.78 13.35 -11.49
CA SER A 269 -2.94 14.17 -11.84
C SER A 269 -3.07 15.38 -10.91
N GLU A 270 -2.89 15.19 -9.61
CA GLU A 270 -2.86 16.29 -8.63
C GLU A 270 -1.71 17.26 -8.91
N ALA A 271 -0.52 16.73 -9.24
CA ALA A 271 0.62 17.55 -9.63
C ALA A 271 0.40 18.30 -10.95
N GLU A 272 -0.26 17.70 -11.93
CA GLU A 272 -0.65 18.32 -13.20
C GLU A 272 -1.67 19.43 -12.97
N GLU A 273 -2.65 19.23 -12.09
CA GLU A 273 -3.59 20.29 -11.67
C GLU A 273 -2.86 21.46 -10.99
N LEU A 274 -1.85 21.17 -10.17
CA LEU A 274 -0.99 22.19 -9.56
C LEU A 274 -0.06 22.88 -10.58
N GLN A 275 0.37 22.16 -11.61
CA GLN A 275 1.25 22.65 -12.68
C GLN A 275 0.52 23.25 -13.87
N ASP A 276 -0.82 23.24 -13.91
CA ASP A 276 -1.58 23.92 -14.95
C ASP A 276 -1.11 25.38 -15.02
N PRO A 277 -0.62 25.86 -16.19
CA PRO A 277 -0.14 27.24 -16.33
C PRO A 277 -1.21 28.26 -15.92
N SER A 278 -2.50 27.97 -16.09
CA SER A 278 -3.57 28.84 -15.61
C SER A 278 -3.66 28.84 -14.09
N ALA A 279 -3.59 27.69 -13.42
CA ALA A 279 -3.59 27.59 -11.97
C ALA A 279 -2.34 28.25 -11.36
N ALA A 280 -1.16 28.01 -11.93
CA ALA A 280 0.10 28.62 -11.52
C ALA A 280 0.08 30.15 -11.70
N ARG A 281 -0.49 30.66 -12.80
CA ARG A 281 -0.74 32.09 -13.03
C ARG A 281 -1.62 32.68 -11.93
N ARG A 282 -2.76 32.05 -11.66
CA ARG A 282 -3.69 32.51 -10.63
C ARG A 282 -3.03 32.52 -9.26
N ASN A 283 -2.28 31.49 -8.90
CA ASN A 283 -1.53 31.43 -7.65
C ASN A 283 -0.49 32.57 -7.53
N ARG A 284 0.24 32.89 -8.61
CA ARG A 284 1.15 34.05 -8.63
C ARG A 284 0.40 35.38 -8.44
N MET A 285 -0.73 35.56 -9.11
CA MET A 285 -1.56 36.76 -8.96
C MET A 285 -2.11 36.89 -7.54
N LEU A 286 -2.61 35.79 -6.96
CA LEU A 286 -3.12 35.75 -5.59
C LEU A 286 -2.05 36.10 -4.56
N ARG A 287 -0.82 35.58 -4.72
CA ARG A 287 0.31 35.94 -3.84
C ARG A 287 0.57 37.45 -3.82
N ILE A 288 0.40 38.14 -4.94
CA ILE A 288 0.60 39.60 -5.05
C ILE A 288 -0.60 40.38 -4.51
N LEU A 289 -1.82 39.93 -4.81
CA LEU A 289 -3.02 40.55 -4.28
C LEU A 289 -3.06 40.48 -2.75
N TYR A 290 -2.77 39.30 -2.18
CA TYR A 290 -2.77 39.04 -0.75
C TYR A 290 -1.47 39.41 -0.03
N HIS A 291 -0.46 39.95 -0.74
CA HIS A 291 0.80 40.36 -0.12
C HIS A 291 0.56 41.41 0.99
N GLY A 292 0.93 41.12 2.23
CA GLY A 292 0.68 42.03 3.36
C GLY A 292 -0.81 42.29 3.65
N SER A 293 -1.70 41.35 3.31
CA SER A 293 -3.16 41.45 3.55
C SER A 293 -3.55 41.64 5.02
N VAL A 294 -2.65 41.33 5.94
CA VAL A 294 -2.78 41.57 7.39
C VAL A 294 -2.89 43.06 7.71
N HIS A 295 -2.28 43.95 6.91
CA HIS A 295 -2.27 45.40 7.13
C HIS A 295 -3.32 46.16 6.30
N LEU A 296 -4.10 45.45 5.50
CA LEU A 296 -5.12 46.08 4.64
C LEU A 296 -6.41 46.32 5.42
N PRO A 297 -7.10 47.45 5.16
CA PRO A 297 -8.44 47.68 5.71
C PRO A 297 -9.44 46.67 5.14
N ASP A 298 -10.47 46.34 5.93
CA ASP A 298 -11.45 45.29 5.58
C ASP A 298 -12.18 45.56 4.25
N ASP A 299 -12.39 46.82 3.89
CA ASP A 299 -12.99 47.20 2.62
C ASP A 299 -12.11 46.80 1.42
N VAL A 300 -10.79 46.94 1.57
CA VAL A 300 -9.81 46.54 0.55
C VAL A 300 -9.72 45.01 0.48
N ARG A 301 -9.75 44.31 1.62
CA ARG A 301 -9.78 42.83 1.66
C ARG A 301 -11.01 42.28 0.94
N ARG A 302 -12.19 42.85 1.18
CA ARG A 302 -13.44 42.48 0.47
C ARG A 302 -13.34 42.70 -1.03
N THR A 303 -12.68 43.78 -1.49
CA THR A 303 -12.46 43.98 -2.94
C THR A 303 -11.50 42.96 -3.53
N ILE A 304 -10.48 42.52 -2.78
CA ILE A 304 -9.55 41.46 -3.20
C ILE A 304 -10.27 40.12 -3.29
N GLU A 305 -11.09 39.74 -2.31
CA GLU A 305 -11.89 38.51 -2.34
C GLU A 305 -12.88 38.50 -3.53
N ARG A 306 -13.47 39.65 -3.86
CA ARG A 306 -14.32 39.79 -5.06
C ARG A 306 -13.52 39.69 -6.37
N LEU A 307 -12.27 40.17 -6.38
CA LEU A 307 -11.36 40.03 -7.53
C LEU A 307 -10.86 38.59 -7.68
N GLU A 308 -10.55 37.89 -6.59
CA GLU A 308 -10.18 36.47 -6.58
C GLU A 308 -11.25 35.61 -7.26
N ARG A 309 -12.53 35.78 -6.85
CA ARG A 309 -13.64 35.04 -7.46
C ARG A 309 -13.84 35.34 -8.95
N ASN A 310 -13.38 36.50 -9.42
CA ASN A 310 -13.54 36.96 -10.80
C ASN A 310 -12.20 37.07 -11.55
N LEU A 311 -11.16 36.40 -11.07
CA LEU A 311 -9.82 36.43 -11.66
C LEU A 311 -9.81 36.01 -13.15
N PRO A 312 -10.59 35.00 -13.60
CA PRO A 312 -10.67 34.66 -15.02
C PRO A 312 -11.19 35.81 -15.90
N SER A 313 -12.18 36.57 -15.40
CA SER A 313 -12.71 37.73 -16.12
C SER A 313 -11.74 38.91 -16.16
N PHE A 314 -10.85 39.00 -15.17
CA PHE A 314 -9.77 39.98 -15.15
C PHE A 314 -8.66 39.59 -16.13
N GLU A 315 -8.29 38.32 -16.22
CA GLU A 315 -7.35 37.82 -17.23
C GLU A 315 -7.82 38.13 -18.66
N SER A 316 -9.06 37.79 -19.02
CA SER A 316 -9.60 38.11 -20.35
C SER A 316 -9.64 39.61 -20.64
N LEU A 317 -9.87 40.45 -19.61
CA LEU A 317 -9.81 41.91 -19.77
C LEU A 317 -8.38 42.33 -20.12
N VAL A 318 -7.39 41.87 -19.36
CA VAL A 318 -5.99 42.20 -19.60
C VAL A 318 -5.54 41.73 -20.98
N GLU A 319 -5.94 40.53 -21.39
CA GLU A 319 -5.70 39.98 -22.73
C GLU A 319 -6.27 40.90 -23.81
N THR A 320 -7.56 41.26 -23.75
CA THR A 320 -8.17 42.15 -24.77
C THR A 320 -7.51 43.53 -24.85
N VAL A 321 -7.05 44.08 -23.71
CA VAL A 321 -6.37 45.36 -23.68
C VAL A 321 -4.98 45.24 -24.32
N LEU A 322 -4.23 44.19 -24.01
CA LEU A 322 -2.87 43.98 -24.53
C LEU A 322 -2.86 43.57 -26.01
N GLU A 323 -3.84 42.77 -26.46
CA GLU A 323 -4.07 42.45 -27.87
C GLU A 323 -4.35 43.71 -28.68
N SER A 324 -5.15 44.63 -28.14
CA SER A 324 -5.50 45.88 -28.82
C SER A 324 -4.31 46.85 -28.97
N SER A 325 -3.22 46.60 -28.25
CA SER A 325 -2.10 47.53 -28.12
C SER A 325 -0.74 46.95 -28.51
N GLU A 326 -0.71 45.85 -29.26
CA GLU A 326 0.50 45.23 -29.81
C GLU A 326 1.64 45.01 -28.79
N GLY A 327 1.31 44.79 -27.51
CA GLY A 327 2.30 44.46 -26.46
C GLY A 327 3.04 45.62 -25.80
N ASP A 328 2.68 46.88 -26.03
CA ASP A 328 3.12 47.95 -25.13
C ASP A 328 2.35 47.86 -23.80
N PHE A 329 2.93 48.22 -22.64
CA PHE A 329 2.21 48.38 -21.35
C PHE A 329 2.37 49.79 -20.79
N SER A 330 1.91 50.76 -21.56
CA SER A 330 2.02 52.19 -21.24
C SER A 330 1.02 52.66 -20.18
N GLU A 331 1.24 53.83 -19.59
CA GLU A 331 0.34 54.45 -18.60
C GLU A 331 -1.11 54.60 -19.11
N ALA A 332 -1.29 54.79 -20.42
CA ALA A 332 -2.61 54.84 -21.05
C ALA A 332 -3.39 53.54 -20.87
N GLN A 333 -2.76 52.38 -21.09
CA GLN A 333 -3.42 51.09 -20.92
C GLN A 333 -3.60 50.71 -19.47
N GLN A 334 -2.63 51.04 -18.61
CA GLN A 334 -2.78 50.92 -17.16
C GLN A 334 -4.03 51.68 -16.67
N SER A 335 -4.28 52.87 -17.22
CA SER A 335 -5.48 53.65 -16.92
C SER A 335 -6.77 53.02 -17.47
N LEU A 336 -6.72 52.36 -18.65
CA LEU A 336 -7.86 51.65 -19.21
C LEU A 336 -8.28 50.47 -18.33
N ILE A 337 -7.32 49.64 -17.89
CA ILE A 337 -7.59 48.50 -17.00
C ILE A 337 -8.26 48.98 -15.71
N ILE A 338 -7.73 50.04 -15.09
CA ILE A 338 -8.30 50.62 -13.86
C ILE A 338 -9.72 51.14 -14.13
N ARG A 339 -9.93 51.89 -15.22
CA ARG A 339 -11.23 52.45 -15.57
C ARG A 339 -12.30 51.38 -15.84
N PHE A 340 -11.91 50.26 -16.46
CA PHE A 340 -12.80 49.11 -16.65
C PHE A 340 -13.13 48.39 -15.34
N LEU A 341 -12.19 48.33 -14.39
CA LEU A 341 -12.48 47.75 -13.08
C LEU A 341 -13.37 48.69 -12.25
N GLU A 342 -13.17 50.00 -12.32
CA GLU A 342 -14.06 50.99 -11.72
C GLU A 342 -15.48 50.92 -12.31
N SER A 343 -15.61 50.75 -13.63
CA SER A 343 -16.93 50.64 -14.27
C SER A 343 -17.68 49.36 -13.87
N LYS A 344 -16.94 48.29 -13.53
CA LYS A 344 -17.50 47.06 -12.93
C LYS A 344 -17.78 47.18 -11.42
N GLY A 345 -17.50 48.33 -10.81
CA GLY A 345 -17.78 48.60 -9.40
C GLY A 345 -16.70 48.13 -8.43
N TYR A 346 -15.47 47.92 -8.90
CA TYR A 346 -14.30 47.66 -8.04
C TYR A 346 -13.62 48.99 -7.66
N LEU A 347 -13.35 49.19 -6.37
CA LEU A 347 -12.67 50.37 -5.84
C LEU A 347 -11.13 50.23 -5.95
N VAL A 348 -10.62 50.11 -7.17
CA VAL A 348 -9.21 49.77 -7.44
C VAL A 348 -8.27 50.98 -7.37
N ASN A 349 -8.79 52.19 -7.54
CA ASN A 349 -8.00 53.43 -7.60
C ASN A 349 -7.66 53.99 -6.21
N THR A 350 -7.14 53.11 -5.35
CA THR A 350 -6.53 53.44 -4.06
C THR A 350 -5.02 53.29 -4.18
N SER A 351 -4.25 53.96 -3.31
CA SER A 351 -2.78 53.86 -3.29
C SER A 351 -2.29 52.43 -3.05
N GLU A 352 -3.09 51.59 -2.39
CA GLU A 352 -2.75 50.21 -2.02
C GLU A 352 -3.10 49.19 -3.12
N LEU A 353 -4.29 49.31 -3.73
CA LEU A 353 -4.78 48.34 -4.71
C LEU A 353 -4.27 48.61 -6.12
N ARG A 354 -4.14 49.89 -6.50
CA ARG A 354 -3.75 50.27 -7.86
C ARG A 354 -2.40 49.64 -8.25
N PRO A 355 -1.33 49.71 -7.45
CA PRO A 355 -0.06 49.06 -7.79
C PRO A 355 -0.16 47.54 -7.87
N ARG A 356 -0.97 46.89 -6.99
CA ARG A 356 -1.12 45.43 -6.95
C ARG A 356 -1.84 44.90 -8.18
N VAL A 357 -2.94 45.55 -8.57
CA VAL A 357 -3.72 45.15 -9.75
C VAL A 357 -2.92 45.38 -11.02
N LEU A 358 -2.15 46.47 -11.11
CA LEU A 358 -1.25 46.71 -12.24
C LEU A 358 -0.10 45.69 -12.30
N ALA A 359 0.47 45.29 -11.17
CA ALA A 359 1.46 44.22 -11.11
C ALA A 359 0.87 42.87 -11.56
N CYS A 360 -0.37 42.55 -11.15
CA CYS A 360 -1.09 41.36 -11.61
C CYS A 360 -1.34 41.39 -13.12
N ALA A 361 -1.76 42.54 -13.67
CA ALA A 361 -1.92 42.71 -15.11
C ALA A 361 -0.58 42.55 -15.86
N GLY A 362 0.51 43.07 -15.30
CA GLY A 362 1.86 42.89 -15.84
C GLY A 362 2.26 41.41 -15.92
N ILE A 363 1.96 40.62 -14.88
CA ILE A 363 2.28 39.17 -14.86
C ILE A 363 1.49 38.42 -15.94
N VAL A 364 0.18 38.68 -16.05
CA VAL A 364 -0.65 38.11 -17.10
C VAL A 364 -0.08 38.47 -18.48
N GLY A 365 0.30 39.73 -18.69
CA GLY A 365 0.89 40.16 -19.96
C GLY A 365 2.25 39.54 -20.27
N THR A 366 3.09 39.28 -19.25
CA THR A 366 4.37 38.59 -19.45
C THR A 366 4.19 37.11 -19.78
N GLU A 367 3.20 36.45 -19.19
CA GLU A 367 2.95 35.04 -19.42
C GLU A 367 2.25 34.76 -20.75
N LEU A 368 1.41 35.69 -21.21
CA LEU A 368 0.82 35.66 -22.54
C LEU A 368 1.83 36.06 -23.64
N GLY A 369 3.05 36.47 -23.27
CA GLY A 369 4.12 36.82 -24.21
C GLY A 369 4.03 38.20 -24.82
N TYR A 370 3.08 39.04 -24.36
CA TYR A 370 2.94 40.43 -24.81
C TYR A 370 3.98 41.36 -24.15
N LEU A 371 4.45 41.04 -22.94
CA LEU A 371 5.36 41.88 -22.15
C LEU A 371 6.66 41.17 -21.78
N THR A 372 7.73 41.95 -21.65
CA THR A 372 8.97 41.49 -21.04
C THR A 372 8.94 41.69 -19.52
N PRO A 373 9.59 40.82 -18.71
CA PRO A 373 9.58 40.93 -17.24
C PRO A 373 10.06 42.30 -16.68
N ASN A 374 10.79 43.08 -17.48
CA ASN A 374 11.28 44.41 -17.12
C ASN A 374 10.20 45.50 -17.19
N GLN A 375 9.07 45.24 -17.85
CA GLN A 375 7.97 46.19 -18.04
C GLN A 375 6.89 46.09 -16.95
N ILE A 376 7.02 45.16 -15.99
CA ILE A 376 6.09 45.04 -14.86
C ILE A 376 6.24 46.28 -13.96
N PRO A 377 5.14 47.05 -13.71
CA PRO A 377 5.18 48.14 -12.75
C PRO A 377 5.54 47.60 -11.38
N ARG A 378 6.63 48.13 -10.80
CA ARG A 378 7.06 47.76 -9.46
C ARG A 378 6.02 48.26 -8.45
N LEU A 379 5.70 47.43 -7.46
CA LEU A 379 4.94 47.86 -6.29
C LEU A 379 5.65 49.06 -5.66
N ALA A 380 4.88 50.07 -5.24
CA ALA A 380 5.44 51.31 -4.71
C ALA A 380 6.39 51.04 -3.52
N PRO A 381 7.50 51.80 -3.39
CA PRO A 381 8.48 51.61 -2.31
C PRO A 381 7.82 52.00 -0.99
N GLY A 382 7.47 51.00 -0.19
CA GLY A 382 6.69 51.14 1.05
C GLY A 382 5.91 49.88 1.39
N ILE A 383 5.60 49.06 0.39
CA ILE A 383 5.20 47.65 0.58
C ILE A 383 6.49 46.84 0.46
N LEU A 384 7.01 46.34 1.59
CA LEU A 384 8.26 45.58 1.67
C LEU A 384 8.18 44.31 0.81
N VAL A 385 8.59 44.43 -0.46
CA VAL A 385 9.02 43.29 -1.27
C VAL A 385 10.53 43.32 -1.18
N SER A 386 11.17 42.29 -0.61
CA SER A 386 12.61 42.17 -0.77
C SER A 386 12.91 41.87 -2.24
N ASP A 387 13.91 42.56 -2.80
CA ASP A 387 14.31 42.42 -4.20
C ASP A 387 14.54 40.96 -4.61
N GLU A 388 14.93 40.12 -3.65
CA GLU A 388 15.10 38.66 -3.79
C GLU A 388 13.83 37.92 -4.23
N HIS A 389 12.63 38.33 -3.81
CA HIS A 389 11.39 37.64 -4.17
C HIS A 389 10.93 37.97 -5.59
N VAL A 390 11.17 39.20 -6.05
CA VAL A 390 10.94 39.56 -7.46
C VAL A 390 11.94 38.85 -8.34
N ASP A 391 13.21 38.81 -7.93
CA ASP A 391 14.25 38.07 -8.64
C ASP A 391 13.99 36.56 -8.65
N ALA A 392 13.41 35.99 -7.59
CA ALA A 392 12.96 34.59 -7.56
C ALA A 392 11.81 34.33 -8.53
N ILE A 393 10.79 35.19 -8.57
CA ILE A 393 9.67 35.08 -9.53
C ILE A 393 10.19 35.28 -10.97
N VAL A 394 11.10 36.22 -11.19
CA VAL A 394 11.74 36.44 -12.50
C VAL A 394 12.64 35.27 -12.89
N ALA A 395 13.31 34.62 -11.94
CA ALA A 395 14.11 33.41 -12.18
C ALA A 395 13.22 32.21 -12.53
N GLU A 396 12.08 32.04 -11.85
CA GLU A 396 11.06 31.03 -12.18
C GLU A 396 10.40 31.30 -13.55
N LEU A 397 10.09 32.56 -13.87
CA LEU A 397 9.59 32.91 -15.20
C LEU A 397 10.64 32.72 -16.30
N LYS A 398 11.94 32.97 -16.00
CA LYS A 398 13.04 32.68 -16.93
C LYS A 398 13.27 31.18 -17.10
N SER A 399 13.13 30.36 -16.06
CA SER A 399 13.25 28.90 -16.18
C SER A 399 12.08 28.32 -16.96
N LEU A 400 10.85 28.78 -16.72
CA LEU A 400 9.67 28.43 -17.51
C LEU A 400 9.83 28.90 -18.96
N ALA A 401 10.26 30.13 -19.21
CA ALA A 401 10.53 30.61 -20.57
C ALA A 401 11.65 29.82 -21.27
N ALA A 402 12.63 29.29 -20.53
CA ALA A 402 13.67 28.41 -21.06
C ALA A 402 13.12 27.01 -21.42
N THR A 403 12.12 26.51 -20.70
CA THR A 403 11.42 25.27 -21.07
C THR A 403 10.55 25.40 -22.33
N PHE A 404 10.07 26.61 -22.63
CA PHE A 404 9.27 26.91 -23.83
C PHE A 404 10.06 27.47 -25.01
N LYS A 405 11.32 27.90 -24.82
CA LYS A 405 12.22 28.19 -25.95
C LYS A 405 12.54 26.87 -26.65
N PRO A 406 12.17 26.67 -27.93
CA PRO A 406 12.73 25.55 -28.68
C PRO A 406 14.24 25.73 -28.62
N LYS A 407 14.97 24.69 -28.17
CA LYS A 407 16.43 24.66 -28.26
C LYS A 407 16.80 25.06 -29.68
N GLN A 408 17.28 26.29 -29.85
CA GLN A 408 18.12 26.59 -30.99
C GLN A 408 19.31 25.67 -30.77
N VAL A 409 19.37 24.63 -31.59
CA VAL A 409 20.53 23.77 -31.70
C VAL A 409 21.64 24.69 -32.18
N GLU A 410 22.38 25.27 -31.25
CA GLU A 410 23.80 25.49 -31.50
C GLU A 410 24.35 24.09 -31.75
N GLU A 411 24.76 23.82 -32.99
CA GLU A 411 25.49 22.63 -33.37
C GLU A 411 26.78 22.60 -32.56
N GLU A 412 26.72 22.07 -31.33
CA GLU A 412 27.90 21.53 -30.68
C GLU A 412 28.28 20.25 -31.42
N GLU A 413 29.46 20.28 -32.05
CA GLU A 413 30.00 19.19 -32.85
C GLU A 413 29.91 17.85 -32.09
N PRO A 414 29.28 16.79 -32.66
CA PRO A 414 29.06 15.51 -31.99
C PRO A 414 30.32 14.66 -31.80
N GLU A 415 31.51 15.14 -32.19
CA GLU A 415 32.73 14.33 -32.24
C GLU A 415 33.32 14.04 -30.85
N THR A 416 33.10 14.90 -29.85
CA THR A 416 33.77 14.78 -28.53
C THR A 416 33.12 13.74 -27.61
N GLN A 417 31.79 13.64 -27.60
CA GLN A 417 31.06 12.66 -26.76
C GLN A 417 31.12 11.23 -27.31
N LEU A 418 31.20 11.08 -28.64
CA LEU A 418 31.40 9.78 -29.27
C LEU A 418 32.79 9.21 -28.96
N ALA A 419 33.82 10.06 -28.92
CA ALA A 419 35.19 9.61 -28.62
C ALA A 419 35.34 9.03 -27.20
N GLU A 420 34.69 9.63 -26.20
CA GLU A 420 34.75 9.16 -24.81
C GLU A 420 33.97 7.84 -24.62
N SER A 421 32.78 7.72 -25.23
CA SER A 421 32.00 6.47 -25.19
C SER A 421 32.68 5.30 -25.92
N VAL A 422 33.40 5.58 -27.01
CA VAL A 422 34.14 4.57 -27.78
C VAL A 422 35.43 4.17 -27.06
N ALA A 423 36.10 5.10 -26.37
CA ALA A 423 37.26 4.80 -25.53
C ALA A 423 36.89 3.89 -24.36
N ASP A 424 35.82 4.22 -23.62
CA ASP A 424 35.32 3.40 -22.51
C ASP A 424 34.84 2.01 -22.95
N ALA A 425 34.21 1.92 -24.13
CA ALA A 425 33.82 0.63 -24.72
C ALA A 425 35.05 -0.20 -25.13
N SER A 426 36.09 0.43 -25.67
CA SER A 426 37.35 -0.23 -26.06
C SER A 426 38.11 -0.76 -24.84
N ASP A 427 38.16 -0.01 -23.73
CA ASP A 427 38.84 -0.45 -22.51
C ASP A 427 38.12 -1.63 -21.85
N ARG A 428 36.78 -1.66 -21.88
CA ARG A 428 36.01 -2.82 -21.43
C ARG A 428 36.25 -4.06 -22.30
N ILE A 429 36.34 -3.89 -23.62
CA ILE A 429 36.65 -4.98 -24.55
C ILE A 429 38.09 -5.50 -24.33
N GLY A 430 39.05 -4.60 -24.08
CA GLY A 430 40.42 -4.97 -23.72
C GLY A 430 40.51 -5.79 -22.43
N GLY A 431 39.76 -5.41 -21.40
CA GLY A 431 39.65 -6.16 -20.14
C GLY A 431 39.06 -7.56 -20.32
N VAL A 432 37.98 -7.68 -21.11
CA VAL A 432 37.34 -8.98 -21.40
C VAL A 432 38.27 -9.88 -22.23
N ARG A 433 38.96 -9.33 -23.22
CA ARG A 433 39.92 -10.10 -24.05
C ARG A 433 41.09 -10.63 -23.21
N GLY A 434 41.63 -9.81 -22.31
CA GLY A 434 42.67 -10.23 -21.38
C GLY A 434 42.23 -11.31 -20.37
N GLN A 435 40.93 -11.36 -20.03
CA GLN A 435 40.37 -12.47 -19.22
C GLN A 435 40.27 -13.76 -20.04
N ILE A 436 39.84 -13.67 -21.31
CA ILE A 436 39.76 -14.83 -22.22
C ILE A 436 41.15 -15.42 -22.47
N ASP A 437 42.16 -14.59 -22.73
CA ASP A 437 43.53 -15.06 -22.94
C ASP A 437 44.11 -15.76 -21.69
N ARG A 438 43.75 -15.31 -20.48
CA ARG A 438 44.11 -16.01 -19.22
C ARG A 438 43.41 -17.35 -19.08
N VAL A 439 42.15 -17.43 -19.48
CA VAL A 439 41.38 -18.69 -19.48
C VAL A 439 41.97 -19.67 -20.49
N ASP A 440 42.34 -19.21 -21.69
CA ASP A 440 43.00 -20.04 -22.70
C ASP A 440 44.41 -20.48 -22.28
N ALA A 441 45.15 -19.64 -21.55
CA ALA A 441 46.42 -20.01 -20.94
C ALA A 441 46.24 -21.09 -19.85
N LEU A 442 45.17 -21.04 -19.07
CA LEU A 442 44.84 -22.07 -18.08
C LEU A 442 44.38 -23.38 -18.74
N LEU A 443 43.56 -23.29 -19.78
CA LEU A 443 43.07 -24.46 -20.54
C LEU A 443 44.21 -25.15 -21.31
N SER A 444 45.14 -24.40 -21.89
CA SER A 444 46.33 -24.97 -22.53
C SER A 444 47.26 -25.65 -21.51
N ARG A 445 47.37 -25.09 -20.30
CA ARG A 445 48.14 -25.69 -19.21
C ARG A 445 47.50 -26.97 -18.67
N LEU A 446 46.16 -27.02 -18.58
CA LEU A 446 45.40 -28.22 -18.23
C LEU A 446 45.52 -29.31 -19.30
N ARG A 447 45.42 -28.94 -20.60
CA ARG A 447 45.60 -29.89 -21.71
C ARG A 447 47.01 -30.48 -21.78
N LEU A 448 48.03 -29.76 -21.34
CA LEU A 448 49.41 -30.27 -21.23
C LEU A 448 49.57 -31.25 -20.06
N GLN A 449 48.71 -31.17 -19.05
CA GLN A 449 48.74 -32.03 -17.86
C GLN A 449 48.02 -33.37 -18.11
N ASP A 450 47.03 -33.40 -19.00
CA ASP A 450 46.33 -34.62 -19.45
C ASP A 450 47.13 -35.44 -20.50
N GLY A 451 48.31 -34.96 -20.90
CA GLY A 451 49.17 -35.59 -21.91
C GLY A 451 50.46 -36.22 -21.38
N GLN A 452 50.62 -36.38 -20.06
CA GLN A 452 51.72 -37.13 -19.42
C GLN A 452 51.23 -38.42 -18.77
#